data_AF-A0A485LSK2-F1
#
_entry.id   AF-A0A485LSK2-F1
#
_cell.length_a   1.000
_cell.length_b   1.000
_cell.length_c   1.000
_cell.angle_alpha   90.00
_cell.angle_beta   90.00
_cell.angle_gamma   90.00
#
_symmetry.space_group_name_H-M   'P 1'
#
loop_
_entity.id
_entity.type
_entity.pdbx_description
1 polymer ?
#
loop_
_entity_poly.entity_id
_entity_poly.type
_entity_poly.pdbx_seq_one_letter_code
_entity_poly.pdbx_strand_id
1 'polypeptide(L)'
;MALRLAAEKLGGSTPAVTLYRQITKQVPRVLTLYDISMEPAQARLAVQAFFRKNADVKDPRVVDMLITKAGMELEETLMQWKQKAHLQTLLDSGVKLNDNKAKVFDEYEEGLEAFFSGHDTIENEK
;
A
#
# COMPACT_ATOMS: atom_id res chain seq x y z
N MET A 1 6.83 27.99 5.07
CA MET A 1 6.29 27.18 6.19
C MET A 1 4.92 27.68 6.72
N ALA A 2 4.16 28.52 6.00
CA ALA A 2 2.88 29.06 6.50
C ALA A 2 1.62 28.30 6.01
N LEU A 3 1.74 27.43 5.00
CA LEU A 3 0.59 26.74 4.40
C LEU A 3 0.11 25.51 5.20
N ARG A 4 0.90 25.06 6.18
CA ARG A 4 0.65 23.81 6.92
C ARG A 4 -0.18 23.99 8.19
N LEU A 5 -0.12 25.16 8.82
CA LEU A 5 -0.79 25.46 10.09
C LEU A 5 -2.30 25.72 9.93
N ALA A 6 -2.75 26.12 8.73
CA ALA A 6 -4.15 26.46 8.47
C ALA A 6 -5.09 25.23 8.39
N ALA A 7 -4.54 24.03 8.16
CA ALA A 7 -5.32 22.79 8.02
C ALA A 7 -5.68 22.15 9.38
N GLU A 8 -5.09 22.61 10.48
CA GLU A 8 -5.14 21.90 11.77
C GLU A 8 -6.44 22.15 12.56
N LYS A 9 -7.32 23.08 12.12
CA LYS A 9 -8.49 23.52 12.90
C LYS A 9 -9.86 23.50 12.21
N LEU A 10 -9.96 23.02 10.98
CA LEU A 10 -11.26 22.89 10.29
C LEU A 10 -11.39 21.44 9.87
N GLY A 11 -12.57 20.83 10.03
CA GLY A 11 -12.89 19.44 9.66
C GLY A 11 -12.79 19.15 8.15
N GLY A 12 -11.69 19.52 7.53
CA GLY A 12 -11.31 19.23 6.16
C GLY A 12 -10.70 17.84 6.06
N SER A 13 -11.01 17.16 4.96
CA SER A 13 -10.43 15.86 4.63
C SER A 13 -8.92 15.93 4.69
N THR A 14 -8.29 14.98 5.40
CA THR A 14 -6.83 14.90 5.42
C THR A 14 -6.28 14.71 3.99
N PRO A 15 -5.10 15.25 3.66
CA PRO A 15 -4.53 15.14 2.31
C PRO A 15 -4.31 13.68 1.86
N ALA A 16 -4.02 12.78 2.80
CA ALA A 16 -3.93 11.34 2.53
C ALA A 16 -5.29 10.75 2.08
N VAL A 17 -6.39 11.18 2.70
CA VAL A 17 -7.75 10.70 2.37
C VAL A 17 -8.21 11.27 1.02
N THR A 18 -7.85 12.52 0.69
CA THR A 18 -8.14 13.08 -0.65
C THR A 18 -7.42 12.29 -1.73
N LEU A 19 -6.15 11.96 -1.52
CA LEU A 19 -5.35 11.17 -2.46
C LEU A 19 -5.89 9.76 -2.61
N TYR A 20 -6.25 9.08 -1.51
CA TYR A 20 -6.87 7.76 -1.54
C TYR A 20 -8.15 7.74 -2.38
N ARG A 21 -9.02 8.75 -2.23
CA ARG A 21 -10.24 8.89 -3.06
C ARG A 21 -9.93 9.11 -4.54
N GLN A 22 -8.87 9.85 -4.86
CA GLN A 22 -8.46 10.07 -6.25
C GLN A 22 -7.96 8.76 -6.87
N ILE A 23 -7.07 8.04 -6.18
CA ILE A 23 -6.52 6.76 -6.66
C ILE A 23 -7.66 5.75 -6.88
N THR A 24 -8.51 5.53 -5.87
CA THR A 24 -9.60 4.54 -5.95
C THR A 24 -10.60 4.80 -7.08
N LYS A 25 -10.81 6.06 -7.47
CA LYS A 25 -11.61 6.43 -8.65
C LYS A 25 -10.91 6.09 -9.97
N GLN A 26 -9.59 6.21 -10.03
CA GLN A 26 -8.80 5.92 -11.23
C GLN A 26 -8.51 4.43 -11.41
N VAL A 27 -8.55 3.62 -10.34
CA VAL A 27 -8.23 2.17 -10.38
C VAL A 27 -8.92 1.42 -11.53
N PRO A 28 -10.26 1.49 -11.73
CA PRO A 28 -10.90 0.75 -12.82
C PRO A 28 -10.39 1.17 -14.21
N ARG A 29 -10.15 2.48 -14.40
CA ARG A 29 -9.59 3.02 -15.65
C ARG A 29 -8.17 2.48 -15.89
N VAL A 30 -7.33 2.47 -14.86
CA VAL A 30 -5.96 1.94 -14.95
C VAL A 30 -5.97 0.44 -15.27
N LEU A 31 -6.82 -0.36 -14.64
CA LEU A 31 -6.93 -1.80 -14.94
C LEU A 31 -7.27 -2.05 -16.41
N THR A 32 -8.21 -1.29 -16.97
CA THR A 32 -8.56 -1.39 -18.40
C THR A 32 -7.45 -0.90 -19.32
N LEU A 33 -6.71 0.13 -18.90
CA LEU A 33 -5.65 0.74 -19.71
C LEU A 33 -4.44 -0.18 -19.90
N TYR A 34 -4.12 -0.96 -18.86
CA TYR A 34 -2.99 -1.89 -18.84
C TYR A 34 -3.40 -3.35 -19.06
N ASP A 35 -4.67 -3.60 -19.36
CA ASP A 35 -5.22 -4.94 -19.59
C ASP A 35 -4.89 -5.93 -18.45
N ILE A 36 -5.11 -5.50 -17.21
CA ILE A 36 -4.86 -6.32 -16.01
C ILE A 36 -6.16 -7.05 -15.64
N SER A 37 -6.12 -8.38 -15.63
CA SER A 37 -7.27 -9.26 -15.38
C SER A 37 -7.67 -9.37 -13.90
N MET A 38 -7.44 -8.33 -13.09
CA MET A 38 -7.77 -8.31 -11.66
C MET A 38 -9.15 -7.67 -11.42
N GLU A 39 -9.89 -8.20 -10.45
CA GLU A 39 -11.20 -7.65 -10.08
C GLU A 39 -11.04 -6.24 -9.45
N PRO A 40 -11.83 -5.24 -9.86
CA PRO A 40 -11.63 -3.87 -9.39
C PRO A 40 -11.77 -3.69 -7.87
N ALA A 41 -12.58 -4.51 -7.18
CA ALA A 41 -12.65 -4.45 -5.72
C ALA A 41 -11.36 -5.01 -5.09
N GLN A 42 -10.82 -6.13 -5.57
CA GLN A 42 -9.51 -6.64 -5.14
C GLN A 42 -8.40 -5.60 -5.32
N ALA A 43 -8.33 -4.92 -6.47
CA ALA A 43 -7.33 -3.88 -6.70
C ALA A 43 -7.49 -2.69 -5.73
N ARG A 44 -8.73 -2.29 -5.42
CA ARG A 44 -9.00 -1.25 -4.40
C ARG A 44 -8.56 -1.68 -3.00
N LEU A 45 -8.75 -2.95 -2.63
CA LEU A 45 -8.27 -3.51 -1.38
C LEU A 45 -6.74 -3.54 -1.31
N ALA A 46 -6.06 -3.88 -2.41
CA ALA A 46 -4.60 -3.82 -2.49
C ALA A 46 -4.09 -2.38 -2.29
N VAL A 47 -4.73 -1.39 -2.92
CA VAL A 47 -4.43 0.04 -2.68
C VAL A 47 -4.65 0.38 -1.21
N GLN A 48 -5.75 -0.05 -0.60
CA GLN A 48 -6.02 0.20 0.82
C GLN A 48 -4.93 -0.39 1.72
N ALA A 49 -4.40 -1.57 1.40
CA ALA A 49 -3.33 -2.21 2.15
C ALA A 49 -2.07 -1.34 2.21
N PHE A 50 -1.70 -0.68 1.12
CA PHE A 50 -0.55 0.25 1.10
C PHE A 50 -0.73 1.47 1.99
N PHE A 51 -1.95 2.02 2.05
CA PHE A 51 -2.24 3.12 2.98
C PHE A 51 -2.22 2.63 4.43
N ARG A 52 -2.70 1.41 4.70
CA ARG A 52 -2.69 0.80 6.03
C ARG A 52 -1.30 0.43 6.51
N LYS A 53 -0.41 -0.02 5.61
CA LYS A 53 0.99 -0.32 5.92
C LYS A 53 1.73 0.86 6.56
N ASN A 54 1.36 2.09 6.19
CA ASN A 54 1.99 3.31 6.70
C ASN A 54 1.15 4.00 7.79
N ALA A 55 0.16 3.33 8.39
CA ALA A 55 -0.74 3.93 9.37
C ALA A 55 -0.03 4.32 10.68
N ASP A 56 1.07 3.65 11.02
CA ASP A 56 1.82 3.89 12.26
C ASP A 56 2.78 5.08 12.16
N VAL A 57 2.94 5.67 10.97
CA VAL A 57 3.84 6.81 10.74
C VAL A 57 3.23 8.09 11.33
N LYS A 58 3.83 8.59 12.41
CA LYS A 58 3.36 9.79 13.12
C LYS A 58 4.08 11.08 12.71
N ASP A 59 5.29 11.00 12.15
CA ASP A 59 6.06 12.20 11.78
C ASP A 59 5.40 12.90 10.57
N PRO A 60 4.93 14.15 10.72
CA PRO A 60 4.29 14.90 9.64
C PRO A 60 5.20 15.05 8.41
N ARG A 61 6.52 15.17 8.55
CA ARG A 61 7.43 15.33 7.40
C ARG A 61 7.46 14.09 6.53
N VAL A 62 7.43 12.92 7.16
CA VAL A 62 7.39 11.63 6.47
C VAL A 62 6.04 11.45 5.79
N VAL A 63 4.94 11.83 6.45
CA VAL A 63 3.60 11.78 5.86
C VAL A 63 3.51 12.60 4.57
N ASP A 64 4.01 13.84 4.56
CA ASP A 64 4.01 14.67 3.34
C ASP A 64 4.85 14.06 2.22
N MET A 65 6.00 13.47 2.56
CA MET A 65 6.86 12.80 1.60
C MET A 65 6.13 11.59 0.98
N LEU A 66 5.46 10.78 1.81
CA LEU A 66 4.68 9.63 1.35
C LEU A 66 3.53 10.04 0.43
N ILE A 67 2.84 11.13 0.77
CA ILE A 67 1.75 11.68 -0.06
C ILE A 67 2.28 12.16 -1.40
N THR A 68 3.40 12.89 -1.40
CA THR A 68 4.05 13.36 -2.64
C THR A 68 4.47 12.18 -3.52
N LYS A 69 5.12 11.16 -2.94
CA LYS A 69 5.52 9.94 -3.65
C LYS A 69 4.33 9.21 -4.26
N ALA A 70 3.26 9.03 -3.50
CA ALA A 70 2.05 8.37 -4.00
C ALA A 70 1.32 9.20 -5.08
N GLY A 71 1.41 10.54 -5.02
CA GLY A 71 0.93 11.42 -6.08
C GLY A 71 1.72 11.25 -7.38
N MET A 72 3.06 11.21 -7.30
CA MET A 72 3.93 10.96 -8.45
C MET A 72 3.66 9.59 -9.08
N GLU A 73 3.53 8.55 -8.25
CA GLU A 73 3.15 7.20 -8.70
C GLU A 73 1.83 7.21 -9.49
N LEU A 74 0.80 7.93 -9.01
CA LEU A 74 -0.46 8.06 -9.72
C LEU A 74 -0.27 8.77 -11.07
N GLU A 75 0.49 9.86 -11.12
CA GLU A 75 0.77 10.58 -12.36
C GLU A 75 1.49 9.71 -13.39
N GLU A 76 2.54 8.99 -13.00
CA GLU A 76 3.29 8.06 -13.86
C GLU A 76 2.38 6.97 -14.45
N THR A 77 1.43 6.46 -13.65
CA THR A 77 0.48 5.44 -14.12
C THR A 77 -0.56 6.00 -15.09
N LEU A 78 -1.04 7.22 -14.86
CA LEU A 78 -2.01 7.89 -15.72
C LEU A 78 -1.40 8.35 -17.04
N MET A 79 -0.16 8.81 -17.02
CA MET A 79 0.61 9.25 -18.20
C MET A 79 1.24 8.09 -18.98
N GLN A 80 1.01 6.84 -18.54
CA GLN A 80 1.54 5.63 -19.17
C GLN A 80 3.08 5.58 -19.25
N TRP A 81 3.76 6.15 -18.26
CA TRP A 81 5.22 6.05 -18.16
C TRP A 81 5.66 4.69 -17.60
N LYS A 82 4.75 3.96 -16.93
CA LYS A 82 5.00 2.59 -16.44
C LYS A 82 4.58 1.54 -17.45
N GLN A 83 5.15 0.34 -17.30
CA GLN A 83 4.73 -0.86 -18.02
C GLN A 83 3.77 -1.69 -17.18
N LYS A 84 3.01 -2.58 -17.84
CA LYS A 84 2.07 -3.52 -17.20
C LYS A 84 2.70 -4.33 -16.07
N ALA A 85 3.92 -4.84 -16.26
CA ALA A 85 4.62 -5.66 -15.28
C ALA A 85 4.85 -4.94 -13.94
N HIS A 86 5.18 -3.64 -13.98
CA HIS A 86 5.37 -2.84 -12.77
C HIS A 86 4.06 -2.73 -11.96
N LEU A 87 2.94 -2.53 -12.65
CA LEU A 87 1.62 -2.43 -12.01
C LEU A 87 1.14 -3.77 -11.46
N GLN A 88 1.35 -4.87 -12.19
CA GLN A 88 1.03 -6.21 -11.70
C GLN A 88 1.82 -6.54 -10.44
N THR A 89 3.15 -6.33 -10.47
CA THR A 89 4.02 -6.55 -9.30
C THR A 89 3.58 -5.70 -8.11
N LEU A 90 3.21 -4.44 -8.35
CA LEU A 90 2.69 -3.56 -7.30
C LEU A 90 1.38 -4.09 -6.72
N LEU A 91 0.38 -4.39 -7.55
CA LEU A 91 -0.92 -4.88 -7.08
C LEU A 91 -0.80 -6.21 -6.33
N ASP A 92 -0.01 -7.16 -6.85
CA ASP A 92 0.23 -8.44 -6.20
C ASP A 92 0.89 -8.28 -4.83
N SER A 93 1.85 -7.35 -4.70
CA SER A 93 2.45 -7.04 -3.39
C SER A 93 1.42 -6.46 -2.41
N GLY A 94 0.45 -5.68 -2.89
CA GLY A 94 -0.64 -5.16 -2.07
C GLY A 94 -1.63 -6.23 -1.63
N VAL A 95 -1.90 -7.22 -2.50
CA VAL A 95 -2.74 -8.39 -2.15
C VAL A 95 -2.09 -9.19 -1.02
N LYS A 96 -0.79 -9.50 -1.13
CA LYS A 96 -0.04 -10.23 -0.09
C LYS A 96 -0.09 -9.55 1.28
N LEU A 97 -0.11 -8.22 1.32
CA LEU A 97 -0.23 -7.46 2.58
C LEU A 97 -1.59 -7.66 3.26
N ASN A 98 -2.67 -7.90 2.50
CA ASN A 98 -3.99 -8.17 3.06
C ASN A 98 -4.09 -9.60 3.61
N ASP A 99 -3.49 -10.57 2.92
CA ASP A 99 -3.57 -12.00 3.29
C ASP A 99 -2.86 -12.31 4.61
N ASN A 100 -1.83 -11.54 4.96
CA ASN A 100 -1.09 -11.67 6.23
C ASN A 100 -1.96 -11.42 7.49
N LYS A 101 -3.20 -10.96 7.35
CA LYS A 101 -4.08 -10.63 8.48
C LYS A 101 -4.81 -11.85 9.07
N ALA A 102 -4.87 -12.99 8.39
CA ALA A 102 -5.75 -14.11 8.75
C ALA A 102 -5.04 -15.45 8.97
N LYS A 103 -3.75 -15.42 9.28
CA LYS A 103 -3.01 -16.61 9.69
C LYS A 103 -3.18 -16.79 11.19
N VAL A 104 -4.32 -17.36 11.58
CA VAL A 104 -4.51 -17.96 12.91
C VAL A 104 -3.62 -19.20 12.90
N PHE A 105 -2.42 -19.09 13.46
CA PHE A 105 -1.47 -20.19 13.48
C PHE A 105 -1.31 -20.77 14.88
N ASP A 106 -1.33 -22.10 14.93
CA ASP A 106 -0.74 -22.87 16.00
C ASP A 106 0.78 -22.74 15.88
N GLU A 107 1.37 -22.08 16.87
CA GLU A 107 2.80 -21.70 16.99
C GLU A 107 3.79 -22.87 16.70
N TYR A 108 3.32 -24.11 16.78
CA TYR A 108 4.09 -25.33 16.56
C TYR A 108 4.36 -25.69 15.08
N GLU A 109 3.42 -25.42 14.16
CA GLU A 109 3.62 -25.83 12.76
C GLU A 109 4.60 -24.92 12.01
N GLU A 110 4.60 -23.61 12.32
CA GLU A 110 5.55 -22.65 11.74
C GLU A 110 6.99 -22.91 12.21
N GLY A 111 7.16 -23.27 13.48
CA GLY A 111 8.47 -23.68 14.02
C GLY A 111 9.02 -24.93 13.33
N LEU A 112 8.15 -25.88 12.96
CA LEU A 112 8.54 -27.08 12.21
C LEU A 112 8.83 -26.76 10.73
N GLU A 113 8.00 -25.97 10.04
CA GLU A 113 8.27 -25.55 8.66
C GLU A 113 9.56 -24.71 8.54
N ALA A 114 9.81 -23.80 9.49
CA ALA A 114 11.04 -23.02 9.57
C ALA A 114 12.26 -23.94 9.79
N PHE A 115 12.14 -24.92 10.69
CA PHE A 115 13.18 -25.91 10.95
C PHE A 115 13.48 -26.80 9.72
N PHE A 116 12.45 -27.31 9.02
CA PHE A 116 12.62 -28.16 7.84
C PHE A 116 13.04 -27.40 6.58
N SER A 117 12.74 -26.10 6.48
CA SER A 117 13.18 -25.25 5.35
C SER A 117 14.64 -24.79 5.46
N GLY A 118 15.31 -25.04 6.59
CA GLY A 118 16.73 -24.72 6.78
C GLY A 118 16.99 -23.22 6.94
N HIS A 119 15.96 -22.42 7.26
CA HIS A 119 16.14 -21.04 7.68
C HIS A 119 16.51 -21.04 9.17
N ASP A 120 17.80 -20.86 9.47
CA ASP A 120 18.27 -20.63 10.83
C ASP A 120 17.66 -19.33 11.36
N THR A 121 16.58 -19.41 12.14
CA THR A 121 16.06 -18.27 12.90
C THR A 121 16.99 -17.98 14.08
N ILE A 122 18.18 -17.45 13.79
CA ILE A 122 19.08 -16.84 14.78
C ILE A 122 18.86 -15.32 14.71
N GLU A 123 17.65 -14.86 15.02
CA GLU A 123 17.43 -13.47 15.42
C GLU A 123 16.40 -13.45 16.56
N ASN A 124 16.82 -13.98 17.71
CA ASN A 124 16.28 -13.60 19.01
C ASN A 124 17.45 -13.32 19.94
N GLU A 125 18.03 -12.12 19.83
CA GLU A 125 18.78 -11.50 20.92
C GLU A 125 18.94 -9.98 20.72
N LYS A 126 17.88 -9.23 21.10
CA LYS A 126 17.86 -8.02 21.98
C LYS A 126 16.70 -7.08 21.65
#